data_AF-A0A3D8P5C0-F1
#
_entry.id   AF-A0A3D8P5C0-F1
#
_cell.length_a   1.000
_cell.length_b   1.000
_cell.length_c   1.000
_cell.angle_alpha   90.00
_cell.angle_beta   90.00
_cell.angle_gamma   90.00
#
_symmetry.space_group_name_H-M   'P 1'
#
loop_
_entity.id
_entity.type
_entity.pdbx_description
1 polymer ?
#
loop_
_entity_poly.entity_id
_entity_poly.type
_entity_poly.pdbx_seq_one_letter_code
_entity_poly.pdbx_strand_id
1 'polypeptide(L)'
;MLRRKSLLVPQAASPLELLKIEVANEIGYPTFGHPAITPENYREVLERMKYEVAGELGLDRYLREGYWGDVPSRLCGAVGGRLGGKIGGNMVRRMIKFAEQNLMARP
;
A
#
# COMPACT_ATOMS: atom_id res chain seq x y z
N MET A 1 -14.77 -6.38 14.52
CA MET A 1 -14.36 -7.27 13.41
C MET A 1 -14.39 -6.45 12.12
N LEU A 2 -13.24 -6.07 11.54
CA LEU A 2 -13.20 -5.28 10.29
C LEU A 2 -13.64 -6.18 9.13
N ARG A 3 -14.75 -5.84 8.48
CA ARG A 3 -15.28 -6.57 7.33
C ARG A 3 -14.23 -6.51 6.21
N ARG A 4 -13.69 -7.66 5.81
CA ARG A 4 -12.74 -7.76 4.70
C ARG A 4 -13.44 -7.26 3.45
N LYS A 5 -13.03 -6.11 2.92
CA LYS A 5 -13.58 -5.57 1.68
C LYS A 5 -13.24 -6.54 0.55
N SER A 6 -14.25 -7.19 -0.02
CA SER A 6 -14.10 -8.03 -1.20
C SER A 6 -13.93 -7.13 -2.43
N LEU A 7 -13.01 -7.49 -3.32
CA LEU A 7 -12.91 -6.84 -4.62
C LEU A 7 -14.15 -7.17 -5.46
N LEU A 8 -14.53 -6.25 -6.35
CA LEU A 8 -15.60 -6.49 -7.32
C LEU A 8 -15.26 -7.69 -8.22
N VAL A 9 -13.98 -7.84 -8.57
CA VAL A 9 -13.43 -9.01 -9.28
C VAL A 9 -12.54 -9.79 -8.30
N PRO A 10 -13.07 -10.85 -7.65
CA PRO A 10 -12.32 -11.58 -6.62
C PRO A 10 -10.99 -12.17 -7.11
N GLN A 11 -10.96 -12.61 -8.37
CA GLN A 11 -9.79 -13.22 -9.01
C GLN A 11 -8.63 -12.23 -9.15
N ALA A 12 -8.92 -10.92 -9.15
CA ALA A 12 -7.90 -9.87 -9.25
C ALA A 12 -7.12 -9.67 -7.93
N ALA A 13 -7.53 -10.29 -6.82
CA ALA A 13 -6.90 -10.05 -5.52
C ALA A 13 -5.41 -10.39 -5.50
N SER A 14 -5.05 -11.57 -6.00
CA SER A 14 -3.65 -12.03 -6.04
C SER A 14 -2.80 -11.21 -7.04
N PRO A 15 -3.21 -11.05 -8.32
CA PRO A 15 -2.46 -10.23 -9.27
C PRO A 15 -2.26 -8.77 -8.82
N LEU A 16 -3.28 -8.19 -8.17
CA LEU A 16 -3.19 -6.81 -7.67
C LEU A 16 -2.22 -6.69 -6.49
N GLU A 17 -2.12 -7.71 -5.64
CA GLU A 17 -1.14 -7.74 -4.53
C GLU A 17 0.28 -7.85 -5.06
N LEU A 18 0.52 -8.73 -6.04
CA LEU A 18 1.82 -8.85 -6.72
C LEU A 18 2.22 -7.55 -7.41
N LEU A 19 1.30 -6.91 -8.14
CA LEU A 19 1.60 -5.63 -8.80
C LEU A 19 1.98 -4.53 -7.80
N LYS A 20 1.36 -4.51 -6.61
CA LYS A 20 1.77 -3.57 -5.55
C LYS A 20 3.18 -3.84 -5.07
N ILE A 21 3.56 -5.11 -4.91
CA ILE A 21 4.91 -5.51 -4.47
C ILE A 21 5.94 -5.14 -5.53
N GLU A 22 5.67 -5.42 -6.81
CA GLU A 22 6.53 -5.02 -7.92
C GLU A 22 6.74 -3.50 -7.96
N VAL A 23 5.65 -2.74 -7.85
CA VAL A 23 5.72 -1.27 -7.79
C VAL A 23 6.51 -0.82 -6.56
N ALA A 24 6.30 -1.42 -5.40
CA ALA A 24 7.01 -1.06 -4.17
C ALA A 24 8.52 -1.28 -4.31
N ASN A 25 8.94 -2.41 -4.88
CA ASN A 25 10.34 -2.69 -5.16
C ASN A 25 10.93 -1.69 -6.18
N GLU A 26 10.22 -1.39 -7.27
CA GLU A 26 10.72 -0.47 -8.31
C GLU A 26 10.92 0.96 -7.79
N ILE A 27 9.98 1.46 -6.98
CA ILE A 27 10.08 2.82 -6.43
C ILE A 27 11.03 2.92 -5.23
N GLY A 28 11.73 1.84 -4.86
CA GLY A 28 12.65 1.80 -3.73
C GLY A 28 11.95 1.97 -2.38
N TYR A 29 10.78 1.35 -2.20
CA TYR A 29 10.05 1.39 -0.93
C TYR A 29 10.90 0.73 0.19
N PRO A 30 10.90 1.27 1.43
CA PRO A 30 11.76 0.75 2.50
C PRO A 30 11.53 -0.73 2.78
N THR A 31 12.61 -1.50 2.82
CA THR A 31 12.58 -2.97 3.00
C THR A 31 12.88 -3.41 4.43
N PHE A 32 13.30 -2.51 5.31
CA PHE A 32 13.66 -2.79 6.71
C PHE A 32 14.65 -3.96 6.91
N GLY A 33 15.68 -4.01 6.07
CA GLY A 33 16.73 -5.03 6.16
C GLY A 33 16.44 -6.30 5.36
N HIS A 34 15.27 -6.42 4.73
CA HIS A 34 15.05 -7.44 3.71
C HIS A 34 15.74 -7.07 2.39
N PRO A 35 16.22 -8.05 1.60
CA PRO A 35 16.84 -7.79 0.31
C PRO A 35 15.85 -7.25 -0.73
N ALA A 36 14.58 -7.67 -0.63
CA ALA A 36 13.47 -7.20 -1.46
C ALA A 36 12.14 -7.39 -0.72
N ILE A 37 11.10 -6.71 -1.18
CA ILE A 37 9.73 -6.93 -0.74
C ILE A 37 9.17 -8.14 -1.49
N THR A 38 8.65 -9.11 -0.75
CA THR A 38 8.06 -10.35 -1.26
C THR A 38 6.65 -10.54 -0.67
N PRO A 39 5.82 -11.44 -1.22
CA PRO A 39 4.49 -11.70 -0.66
C PRO A 39 4.52 -12.10 0.82
N GLU A 40 5.58 -12.77 1.26
CA GLU A 40 5.75 -13.27 2.62
C GLU A 40 6.03 -12.13 3.62
N ASN A 41 6.81 -11.12 3.21
CA ASN A 41 7.20 -10.01 4.11
C ASN A 41 6.39 -8.71 3.89
N TYR A 42 5.61 -8.61 2.81
CA TYR A 42 4.96 -7.35 2.41
C TYR A 42 4.07 -6.76 3.51
N ARG A 43 3.31 -7.62 4.22
CA ARG A 43 2.45 -7.17 5.33
C ARG A 43 3.25 -6.64 6.51
N GLU A 44 4.36 -7.28 6.84
CA GLU A 44 5.24 -6.84 7.91
C GLU A 44 5.90 -5.50 7.56
N VAL A 45 6.40 -5.36 6.33
CA VAL A 45 6.99 -4.12 5.82
C VAL A 45 5.98 -2.97 5.88
N LEU A 46 4.73 -3.19 5.44
CA LEU A 46 3.69 -2.16 5.52
C LEU A 46 3.37 -1.77 6.97
N GLU A 47 3.30 -2.75 7.88
CA GLU A 47 3.00 -2.48 9.29
C GLU A 47 4.13 -1.69 9.95
N ARG A 48 5.41 -2.04 9.70
CA ARG A 48 6.57 -1.26 10.17
C ARG A 48 6.55 0.16 9.63
N MET A 49 6.33 0.34 8.32
CA MET A 49 6.19 1.67 7.74
C MET A 49 5.05 2.47 8.37
N LYS A 50 3.93 1.82 8.75
CA LYS A 50 2.80 2.50 9.41
C LYS A 50 3.25 3.15 10.71
N TYR A 51 4.02 2.44 11.52
CA TYR A 51 4.54 2.97 12.78
C TYR A 51 5.59 4.06 12.56
N GLU A 52 6.50 3.88 11.59
CA GLU A 52 7.50 4.88 11.23
C GLU A 52 6.84 6.22 10.84
N VAL A 53 5.91 6.16 9.89
CA VAL A 53 5.16 7.33 9.41
C VAL A 53 4.33 7.96 10.52
N ALA A 54 3.75 7.16 11.41
CA ALA A 54 3.00 7.67 12.55
C ALA A 54 3.91 8.46 13.52
N GLY A 55 5.11 7.96 13.79
CA GLY A 55 6.13 8.66 14.58
C GLY A 55 6.55 9.98 13.92
N GLU A 56 6.84 9.98 12.62
CA GLU A 56 7.15 11.20 11.85
C GLU A 56 6.04 12.25 11.92
N LEU A 57 4.78 11.82 12.04
CA LEU A 57 3.60 12.69 12.11
C LEU A 57 3.24 13.09 13.56
N GLY A 58 4.03 12.69 14.56
CA GLY A 58 3.79 12.99 15.97
C GLY A 58 2.56 12.29 16.55
N LEU A 59 2.22 11.11 16.03
CA LEU A 59 1.08 10.31 16.47
C LEU A 59 1.43 9.34 17.59
N ASP A 60 2.54 9.55 18.30
CA ASP A 60 3.10 8.65 19.32
C ASP A 60 2.10 8.28 20.43
N ARG A 61 1.22 9.23 20.81
CA ARG A 61 0.13 8.97 21.75
C ARG A 61 -0.75 7.80 21.31
N TYR A 62 -1.04 7.70 20.01
CA TYR A 62 -1.87 6.67 19.42
C TYR A 62 -1.09 5.36 19.20
N LEU A 63 0.24 5.44 19.04
CA LEU A 63 1.09 4.25 18.99
C LEU A 63 1.09 3.50 20.33
N ARG A 64 1.09 4.23 21.45
CA ARG A 64 1.01 3.64 22.79
C ARG A 64 -0.34 2.99 23.08
N GLU A 65 -1.42 3.59 22.59
CA GLU A 65 -2.78 3.06 22.76
C GLU A 65 -3.07 1.89 21.81
N GLY A 66 -2.37 1.79 20.68
CA GLY A 66 -2.52 0.72 19.68
C GLY A 66 -3.86 0.72 18.93
N TYR A 67 -4.81 1.57 19.33
CA TYR A 67 -6.14 1.66 18.74
C TYR A 67 -6.26 2.88 17.82
N TRP A 68 -6.48 2.61 16.54
CA TRP A 68 -6.59 3.65 15.50
C TRP A 68 -8.01 4.23 15.36
N GLY A 69 -9.00 3.73 16.10
CA GLY A 69 -10.39 4.16 15.95
C GLY A 69 -10.66 5.56 16.50
N ASP A 70 -9.91 6.00 17.50
CA ASP A 70 -10.03 7.33 18.11
C ASP A 70 -9.12 8.38 17.44
N VAL A 71 -8.33 7.95 16.46
CA VAL A 71 -7.47 8.84 15.66
C VAL A 71 -8.36 9.58 14.65
N PRO A 72 -8.29 10.93 14.58
CA PRO A 72 -8.99 11.70 13.57
C PRO A 72 -8.75 11.17 12.15
N SER A 73 -9.82 10.99 11.36
CA SER A 73 -9.74 10.38 10.02
C SER A 73 -8.75 11.09 9.09
N ARG A 74 -8.55 12.40 9.26
CA ARG A 74 -7.56 13.19 8.53
C ARG A 74 -6.13 12.68 8.77
N LEU A 75 -5.80 12.33 10.02
CA LEU A 75 -4.48 11.84 10.42
C LEU A 75 -4.28 10.38 9.95
N CYS A 76 -5.31 9.54 10.08
CA CYS A 76 -5.31 8.20 9.48
C CYS A 76 -5.09 8.25 7.97
N GLY A 77 -5.75 9.19 7.28
CA GLY A 77 -5.57 9.43 5.85
C GLY A 77 -4.16 9.90 5.50
N ALA A 78 -3.55 10.76 6.31
CA ALA A 78 -2.17 11.21 6.11
C ALA A 78 -1.17 10.05 6.23
N VAL A 79 -1.33 9.19 7.24
CA VAL A 79 -0.52 7.97 7.40
C VAL A 79 -0.73 7.05 6.20
N GLY A 80 -1.98 6.67 5.91
CA GLY A 80 -2.31 5.77 4.80
C GLY A 80 -1.85 6.29 3.43
N GLY A 81 -1.91 7.60 3.22
CA GLY A 81 -1.40 8.25 2.01
C GLY A 81 0.12 8.15 1.85
N ARG A 82 0.88 8.29 2.94
CA ARG A 82 2.35 8.10 2.92
C ARG A 82 2.76 6.64 2.74
N LEU A 83 1.96 5.69 3.25
CA LEU A 83 2.18 4.26 3.08
C LEU A 83 1.85 3.77 1.67
N GLY A 84 0.57 3.85 1.32
CA GLY A 84 0.02 3.21 0.13
C GLY A 84 -0.14 4.16 -1.05
N GLY A 85 -0.10 5.48 -0.85
CA GLY A 85 -0.39 6.46 -1.90
C GLY A 85 0.62 6.41 -3.05
N LYS A 86 1.92 6.31 -2.73
CA LYS A 86 2.98 6.17 -3.74
C LYS A 86 2.88 4.85 -4.51
N ILE A 87 2.64 3.73 -3.81
CA ILE A 87 2.47 2.42 -4.43
C ILE A 87 1.23 2.40 -5.32
N GLY A 88 0.07 2.79 -4.76
CA GLY A 88 -1.21 2.79 -5.46
C GLY A 88 -1.24 3.74 -6.66
N GLY A 89 -0.67 4.94 -6.53
CA GLY A 89 -0.60 5.90 -7.63
C GLY A 89 0.23 5.39 -8.81
N ASN A 90 1.40 4.80 -8.55
CA ASN A 90 2.24 4.20 -9.60
C ASN A 90 1.60 2.96 -10.21
N MET A 91 0.97 2.11 -9.40
CA MET A 91 0.18 0.97 -9.86
C MET A 91 -0.91 1.38 -10.84
N VAL A 92 -1.71 2.41 -10.50
CA VAL A 92 -2.78 2.91 -11.39
C VAL A 92 -2.19 3.47 -12.69
N ARG A 93 -1.11 4.24 -12.65
CA ARG A 93 -0.45 4.74 -13.88
C ARG A 93 -0.01 3.60 -14.80
N ARG A 94 0.56 2.51 -14.24
CA ARG A 94 0.92 1.33 -15.03
C ARG A 94 -0.28 0.64 -15.65
N MET A 95 -1.36 0.48 -14.89
CA MET A 95 -2.58 -0.12 -15.40
C MET A 95 -3.17 0.69 -16.56
N ILE A 96 -3.15 2.02 -16.47
CA ILE A 96 -3.57 2.91 -17.56
C ILE A 96 -2.70 2.71 -18.78
N LYS A 97 -1.36 2.76 -18.62
CA LYS A 97 -0.43 2.55 -19.73
C LYS A 97 -0.63 1.21 -20.43
N PHE A 98 -0.83 0.14 -19.65
CA PHE A 98 -1.13 -1.18 -20.20
C PHE A 98 -2.45 -1.19 -20.98
N ALA A 99 -3.50 -0.55 -20.45
CA ALA A 99 -4.77 -0.45 -21.15
C ALA A 99 -4.66 0.33 -22.47
N GLU A 100 -3.96 1.46 -22.48
CA GLU A 100 -3.71 2.27 -23.69
C GLU A 100 -2.99 1.46 -24.77
N GLN A 101 -1.94 0.70 -24.38
CA GLN A 101 -1.22 -0.17 -25.31
C GLN A 101 -2.11 -1.27 -25.90
N ASN A 102 -2.98 -1.87 -25.09
CA ASN A 102 -3.92 -2.89 -25.59
C ASN A 102 -4.99 -2.31 -26.51
N LEU A 103 -5.40 -1.05 -26.30
CA LEU A 103 -6.33 -0.37 -27.20
C LEU A 103 -5.68 -0.05 -28.54
N MET A 104 -4.40 0.36 -28.55
CA MET A 104 -3.64 0.64 -29.77
C MET A 104 -3.28 -0.64 -30.57
N ALA A 105 -3.04 -1.76 -29.87
CA ALA A 105 -2.69 -3.03 -30.49
C ALA A 105 -3.89 -3.79 -31.07
N ARG A 106 -5.10 -3.26 -30.89
CA ARG A 106 -6.34 -3.86 -31.39
C ARG A 106 -6.63 -3.28 -32.79
N PRO A 107 -6.66 -4.11 -33.85
CA PRO A 107 -6.91 -3.64 -35.22
C PRO A 107 -8.33 -3.07 -35.39
#